data_AF-F2IGL2-F1
#
_entry.id   AF-F2IGL2-F1
#
_cell.length_a   1.000
_cell.length_b   1.000
_cell.length_c   1.000
_cell.angle_alpha   90.00
_cell.angle_beta   90.00
_cell.angle_gamma   90.00
#
_symmetry.space_group_name_H-M   'P 1'
#
loop_
_entity.id
_entity.type
_entity.pdbx_description
1 polymer ?
#
loop_
_entity_poly.entity_id
_entity_poly.type
_entity_poly.pdbx_seq_one_letter_code
_entity_poly.pdbx_strand_id
1 'polypeptide(L)'
;MGLLVASGLLLSFSPNESIQKLTGYHALNGAGSPGGRTGAPGDGTCTQCHAGSVQSGSGFNLVTLSSGGNPVTEYLPNTVYQVNVTMSTTNAKNGFEIVALNSNNTMAGTFAITNATHTKTITSGGKTRVTHKSAGNDLASWSFNWTSPATNTSAVTFYLATNQTNSDAGTTGDIIRTSQHVFGTQADVKENTSKVETTIGYSSITNSLNIQLDSKVAGSVFVNVVDLNGKSVFTENMGAINAGESALSVRLDQELNAGIYMVNVSVDNNMTAKKIFISK
;
A
#
# COMPACT_ATOMS: atom_id res chain seq x y z
N MET A 1 -42.58 -86.91 -28.22
CA MET A 1 -42.71 -86.18 -29.50
C MET A 1 -43.45 -84.89 -29.22
N GLY A 2 -42.80 -83.74 -29.40
CA GLY A 2 -43.36 -82.42 -29.10
C GLY A 2 -42.27 -81.41 -28.79
N LEU A 3 -41.57 -80.98 -29.82
CA LEU A 3 -40.61 -79.88 -29.84
C LEU A 3 -41.37 -78.56 -29.68
N LEU A 4 -40.96 -77.64 -28.80
CA LEU A 4 -41.30 -76.23 -28.96
C LEU A 4 -40.15 -75.32 -28.52
N VAL A 5 -39.94 -74.32 -29.37
CA VAL A 5 -38.72 -73.57 -29.63
C VAL A 5 -38.49 -72.48 -28.58
N ALA A 6 -37.28 -72.41 -28.04
CA ALA A 6 -36.82 -71.27 -27.25
C ALA A 6 -36.38 -70.14 -28.21
N SER A 7 -37.13 -69.05 -28.27
CA SER A 7 -36.65 -67.80 -28.87
C SER A 7 -35.79 -67.06 -27.85
N GLY A 8 -34.48 -67.21 -27.98
CA GLY A 8 -33.51 -66.35 -27.31
C GLY A 8 -33.51 -64.98 -27.97
N LEU A 9 -33.90 -63.95 -27.22
CA LEU A 9 -33.60 -62.57 -27.61
C LEU A 9 -32.12 -62.33 -27.30
N LEU A 10 -31.26 -62.50 -28.30
CA LEU A 10 -29.86 -62.09 -28.24
C LEU A 10 -29.83 -60.56 -28.22
N LEU A 11 -29.63 -59.97 -27.03
CA LEU A 11 -29.18 -58.59 -26.92
C LEU A 11 -27.71 -58.55 -27.34
N SER A 12 -27.47 -58.23 -28.61
CA SER A 12 -26.13 -57.91 -29.10
C SER A 12 -25.73 -56.55 -28.53
N PHE A 13 -24.85 -56.55 -27.53
CA PHE A 13 -24.13 -55.34 -27.14
C PHE A 13 -23.07 -55.04 -28.20
N SER A 14 -23.28 -54.00 -29.00
CA SER A 14 -22.23 -53.41 -29.82
C SER A 14 -21.25 -52.67 -28.91
N PRO A 15 -19.97 -53.05 -28.82
CA PRO A 15 -18.98 -52.30 -28.07
C PRO A 15 -18.49 -51.16 -28.97
N ASN A 16 -19.37 -50.18 -29.22
CA ASN A 16 -18.99 -48.99 -29.97
C ASN A 16 -19.74 -47.75 -29.49
N GLU A 17 -20.05 -47.69 -28.20
CA GLU A 17 -20.15 -46.39 -27.56
C GLU A 17 -18.72 -45.90 -27.35
N SER A 18 -18.29 -45.02 -28.23
CA SER A 18 -17.19 -44.11 -27.93
C SER A 18 -17.51 -43.46 -26.59
N ILE A 19 -16.81 -43.87 -25.53
CA ILE A 19 -16.69 -43.04 -24.34
C ILE A 19 -15.98 -41.79 -24.83
N GLN A 20 -16.75 -40.78 -25.23
CA GLN A 20 -16.23 -39.43 -25.36
C GLN A 20 -15.81 -39.05 -23.95
N LYS A 21 -14.52 -39.22 -23.68
CA LYS A 21 -13.86 -38.61 -22.54
C LYS A 21 -14.18 -37.12 -22.67
N LEU A 22 -15.10 -36.63 -21.85
CA LEU A 22 -15.54 -35.24 -21.84
C LEU A 22 -14.35 -34.39 -21.35
N THR A 23 -13.32 -34.21 -22.17
CA THR A 23 -12.13 -33.39 -21.89
C THR A 23 -12.43 -31.93 -22.14
N GLY A 24 -13.52 -31.43 -21.55
CA GLY A 24 -14.07 -30.12 -21.86
C GLY A 24 -15.04 -29.62 -20.79
N TYR A 25 -14.79 -29.91 -19.51
CA TYR A 25 -15.29 -29.01 -18.49
C TYR A 25 -14.47 -27.72 -18.61
N HIS A 26 -14.96 -26.78 -19.43
CA HIS A 26 -14.57 -25.39 -19.28
C HIS A 26 -15.09 -24.98 -17.90
N ALA A 27 -14.20 -24.93 -16.92
CA ALA A 27 -14.54 -24.38 -15.62
C ALA A 27 -14.97 -22.94 -15.86
N LEU A 28 -16.27 -22.68 -15.83
CA LEU A 28 -16.79 -21.33 -15.73
C LEU A 28 -16.22 -20.77 -14.44
N ASN A 29 -15.24 -19.89 -14.54
CA ASN A 29 -14.64 -19.20 -13.41
C ASN A 29 -15.59 -18.12 -12.87
N GLY A 30 -16.89 -18.42 -12.84
CA GLY A 30 -17.93 -17.56 -12.29
C GLY A 30 -17.84 -17.43 -10.77
N ALA A 31 -16.81 -17.98 -10.12
CA ALA A 31 -16.49 -17.75 -8.72
C ALA A 31 -15.21 -16.92 -8.53
N GLY A 32 -14.71 -16.28 -9.60
CA GLY A 32 -13.46 -15.52 -9.63
C GLY A 32 -12.39 -16.15 -10.50
N SER A 33 -11.43 -15.32 -10.91
CA SER A 33 -10.24 -15.74 -11.67
C SER A 33 -9.43 -16.82 -10.93
N PRO A 34 -8.74 -17.72 -11.66
CA PRO A 34 -7.81 -18.71 -11.08
C PRO A 34 -6.46 -18.11 -10.66
N GLY A 35 -6.22 -16.80 -10.84
CA GLY A 35 -4.93 -16.17 -10.58
C GLY A 35 -4.09 -16.01 -11.86
N GLY A 36 -3.43 -14.87 -12.01
CA GLY A 36 -2.40 -14.67 -13.05
C GLY A 36 -2.95 -14.28 -14.42
N ARG A 37 -4.02 -13.49 -14.44
CA ARG A 37 -4.79 -13.09 -15.62
C ARG A 37 -4.95 -11.57 -15.76
N THR A 38 -4.17 -10.79 -15.00
CA THR A 38 -4.26 -9.32 -14.97
C THR A 38 -3.64 -8.60 -16.17
N GLY A 39 -2.83 -9.31 -16.97
CA GLY A 39 -1.96 -8.69 -17.98
C GLY A 39 -0.72 -8.01 -17.40
N ALA A 40 -0.44 -8.16 -16.11
CA ALA A 40 0.81 -7.72 -15.50
C ALA A 40 2.03 -8.48 -16.05
N PRO A 41 3.25 -7.96 -15.92
CA PRO A 41 4.47 -8.72 -16.25
C PRO A 41 4.52 -10.07 -15.50
N GLY A 42 4.61 -11.16 -16.25
CA GLY A 42 4.55 -12.53 -15.73
C GLY A 42 3.13 -13.12 -15.58
N ASP A 43 2.08 -12.34 -15.82
CA ASP A 43 0.70 -12.81 -15.90
C ASP A 43 0.29 -13.03 -17.36
N GLY A 44 -0.64 -13.97 -17.57
CA GLY A 44 -1.44 -14.00 -18.79
C GLY A 44 -2.60 -13.01 -18.72
N THR A 45 -3.60 -13.21 -19.57
CA THR A 45 -4.87 -12.45 -19.55
C THR A 45 -6.06 -13.40 -19.48
N CYS A 46 -7.25 -12.85 -19.22
CA CYS A 46 -8.48 -13.65 -19.22
C CYS A 46 -8.76 -14.36 -20.56
N THR A 47 -8.09 -14.00 -21.66
CA THR A 47 -8.25 -14.69 -22.95
C THR A 47 -7.64 -16.09 -22.98
N GLN A 48 -6.94 -16.50 -21.92
CA GLN A 48 -6.52 -17.90 -21.74
C GLN A 48 -7.68 -18.83 -21.36
N CYS A 49 -8.81 -18.27 -20.93
CA CYS A 49 -10.03 -19.02 -20.63
C CYS A 49 -11.22 -18.53 -21.45
N HIS A 50 -11.28 -17.23 -21.75
CA HIS A 50 -12.33 -16.62 -22.56
C HIS A 50 -11.88 -16.43 -24.01
N ALA A 51 -12.74 -16.70 -24.98
CA ALA A 51 -12.40 -16.52 -26.38
C ALA A 51 -12.33 -15.04 -26.75
N GLY A 52 -11.64 -14.72 -27.85
CA GLY A 52 -11.47 -13.36 -28.33
C GLY A 52 -10.09 -12.76 -28.04
N SER A 53 -9.96 -11.45 -28.27
CA SER A 53 -8.72 -10.70 -28.09
C SER A 53 -8.82 -9.71 -26.95
N VAL A 54 -7.70 -9.42 -26.32
CA VAL A 54 -7.60 -8.36 -25.30
C VAL A 54 -7.83 -7.00 -25.96
N GLN A 55 -8.69 -6.19 -25.37
CA GLN A 55 -8.93 -4.80 -25.72
C GLN A 55 -8.34 -3.86 -24.65
N SER A 56 -8.15 -2.58 -25.03
CA SER A 56 -7.77 -1.56 -24.05
C SER A 56 -8.90 -1.32 -23.04
N GLY A 57 -8.54 -1.30 -21.76
CA GLY A 57 -9.43 -0.88 -20.68
C GLY A 57 -9.43 0.63 -20.42
N SER A 58 -8.66 1.42 -21.16
CA SER A 58 -8.61 2.88 -20.95
C SER A 58 -9.99 3.51 -21.13
N GLY A 59 -10.42 4.35 -20.18
CA GLY A 59 -11.74 4.99 -20.17
C GLY A 59 -12.92 4.04 -19.86
N PHE A 60 -12.70 2.73 -19.81
CA PHE A 60 -13.72 1.74 -19.46
C PHE A 60 -13.50 1.16 -18.05
N ASN A 61 -12.27 0.85 -17.70
CA ASN A 61 -11.85 0.41 -16.38
C ASN A 61 -11.32 1.60 -15.59
N LEU A 62 -11.73 1.72 -14.32
CA LEU A 62 -11.22 2.71 -13.38
C LEU A 62 -10.80 2.02 -12.08
N VAL A 63 -9.62 2.39 -11.57
CA VAL A 63 -9.18 2.05 -10.22
C VAL A 63 -8.96 3.37 -9.47
N THR A 64 -9.61 3.52 -8.32
CA THR A 64 -9.40 4.68 -7.44
C THR A 64 -8.90 4.24 -6.08
N LEU A 65 -8.06 5.07 -5.47
CA LEU A 65 -7.68 4.97 -4.07
C LEU A 65 -8.39 6.08 -3.29
N SER A 66 -8.87 5.76 -2.09
CA SER A 66 -9.36 6.76 -1.15
C SER A 66 -8.80 6.55 0.25
N SER A 67 -8.57 7.67 0.96
CA SER A 67 -8.17 7.70 2.36
C SER A 67 -9.10 8.66 3.11
N GLY A 68 -9.67 8.19 4.23
CA GLY A 68 -10.68 8.96 4.97
C GLY A 68 -11.91 9.37 4.13
N GLY A 69 -12.24 8.58 3.10
CA GLY A 69 -13.34 8.87 2.16
C GLY A 69 -13.00 9.81 1.00
N ASN A 70 -11.79 10.39 0.97
CA ASN A 70 -11.37 11.31 -0.08
C ASN A 70 -10.51 10.59 -1.14
N PRO A 71 -10.75 10.78 -2.45
CA PRO A 71 -9.89 10.25 -3.50
C PRO A 71 -8.45 10.77 -3.38
N VAL A 72 -7.48 9.91 -3.66
CA VAL A 72 -6.05 10.26 -3.72
C VAL A 72 -5.41 9.76 -5.01
N THR A 73 -4.43 10.51 -5.52
CA THR A 73 -3.62 10.14 -6.69
C THR A 73 -2.21 9.69 -6.32
N GLU A 74 -1.84 9.87 -5.06
CA GLU A 74 -0.54 9.49 -4.48
C GLU A 74 -0.77 8.80 -3.13
N TYR A 75 0.13 7.89 -2.76
CA TYR A 75 0.08 7.18 -1.48
C TYR A 75 1.22 7.60 -0.56
N LEU A 76 1.00 7.47 0.75
CA LEU A 76 2.00 7.50 1.80
C LEU A 76 2.39 6.06 2.15
N PRO A 77 3.65 5.77 2.52
CA PRO A 77 4.05 4.44 2.98
C PRO A 77 3.23 3.92 4.16
N ASN A 78 3.12 2.60 4.30
CA ASN A 78 2.41 1.92 5.40
C ASN A 78 0.98 2.44 5.66
N THR A 79 0.32 2.97 4.63
CA THR A 79 -1.02 3.55 4.76
C THR A 79 -2.06 2.66 4.11
N VAL A 80 -3.20 2.50 4.77
CA VAL A 80 -4.34 1.71 4.27
C VAL A 80 -5.24 2.60 3.42
N TYR A 81 -5.47 2.18 2.18
CA TYR A 81 -6.39 2.82 1.24
C TYR A 81 -7.55 1.89 0.92
N GLN A 82 -8.74 2.46 0.76
CA GLN A 82 -9.83 1.75 0.10
C GLN A 82 -9.59 1.83 -1.41
N VAL A 83 -9.57 0.67 -2.06
CA VAL A 83 -9.51 0.52 -3.51
C VAL A 83 -10.92 0.31 -4.02
N ASN A 84 -11.31 1.07 -5.04
CA ASN A 84 -12.52 0.81 -5.82
C ASN A 84 -12.15 0.50 -7.26
N VAL A 85 -12.61 -0.65 -7.75
CA VAL A 85 -12.51 -1.08 -9.16
C VAL A 85 -13.87 -0.88 -9.79
N THR A 86 -13.96 -0.19 -10.92
CA THR A 86 -15.23 0.08 -11.63
C THR A 86 -15.09 -0.16 -13.13
N MET A 87 -16.15 -0.69 -13.73
CA MET A 87 -16.30 -0.88 -15.18
C MET A 87 -17.44 -0.01 -15.71
N SER A 88 -17.22 0.66 -16.84
CA SER A 88 -18.24 1.44 -17.55
C SER A 88 -19.15 0.53 -18.39
N THR A 89 -19.97 -0.28 -17.71
CA THR A 89 -20.85 -1.28 -18.34
C THR A 89 -22.20 -1.36 -17.66
N THR A 90 -23.21 -1.77 -18.44
CA THR A 90 -24.55 -2.12 -17.97
C THR A 90 -24.84 -3.61 -18.11
N ASN A 91 -23.83 -4.42 -18.50
CA ASN A 91 -23.99 -5.87 -18.63
C ASN A 91 -24.31 -6.51 -17.28
N ALA A 92 -25.21 -7.48 -17.30
CA ALA A 92 -25.73 -8.14 -16.10
C ALA A 92 -24.69 -9.01 -15.38
N LYS A 93 -23.63 -9.44 -16.06
CA LYS A 93 -22.55 -10.25 -15.47
C LYS A 93 -21.18 -9.77 -15.92
N ASN A 94 -20.28 -9.60 -14.96
CA ASN A 94 -18.93 -9.10 -15.14
C ASN A 94 -17.97 -9.81 -14.18
N GLY A 95 -16.68 -9.63 -14.43
CA GLY A 95 -15.65 -10.11 -13.53
C GLY A 95 -14.36 -9.32 -13.68
N PHE A 96 -13.51 -9.39 -12.66
CA PHE A 96 -12.20 -8.76 -12.67
C PHE A 96 -11.13 -9.61 -11.97
N GLU A 97 -9.88 -9.28 -12.26
CA GLU A 97 -8.72 -9.60 -11.44
C GLU A 97 -7.75 -8.42 -11.41
N ILE A 98 -7.19 -8.12 -10.25
CA ILE A 98 -6.25 -7.00 -10.06
C ILE A 98 -5.04 -7.37 -9.20
N VAL A 99 -3.88 -6.81 -9.54
CA VAL A 99 -2.62 -6.93 -8.80
C VAL A 99 -1.92 -5.58 -8.74
N ALA A 100 -1.21 -5.31 -7.64
CA ALA A 100 -0.40 -4.10 -7.46
C ALA A 100 1.09 -4.48 -7.44
N LEU A 101 1.88 -3.92 -8.36
CA LEU A 101 3.31 -4.20 -8.49
C LEU A 101 4.15 -2.91 -8.45
N ASN A 102 5.40 -3.04 -8.02
CA ASN A 102 6.40 -1.98 -8.15
C ASN A 102 7.08 -2.01 -9.54
N SER A 103 8.01 -1.08 -9.76
CA SER A 103 8.83 -0.98 -10.98
C SER A 103 9.67 -2.22 -11.29
N ASN A 104 9.98 -3.03 -10.28
CA ASN A 104 10.70 -4.31 -10.43
C ASN A 104 9.75 -5.50 -10.66
N ASN A 105 8.46 -5.25 -10.91
CA ASN A 105 7.41 -6.25 -11.13
C ASN A 105 7.17 -7.22 -9.95
N THR A 106 7.56 -6.81 -8.74
CA THR A 106 7.27 -7.55 -7.50
C THR A 106 6.05 -6.97 -6.79
N MET A 107 5.41 -7.75 -5.93
CA MET A 107 4.26 -7.29 -5.12
C MET A 107 4.56 -5.98 -4.42
N ALA A 108 3.66 -5.00 -4.57
CA ALA A 108 3.73 -3.72 -3.89
C ALA A 108 2.54 -3.58 -2.93
N GLY A 109 2.82 -3.69 -1.64
CA GLY A 109 1.81 -3.61 -0.59
C GLY A 109 1.05 -4.93 -0.42
N THR A 110 -0.05 -4.87 0.33
CA THR A 110 -0.87 -6.05 0.66
C THR A 110 -2.36 -5.75 0.51
N PHE A 111 -3.13 -6.73 0.05
CA PHE A 111 -4.59 -6.60 -0.06
C PHE A 111 -5.29 -7.18 1.16
N ALA A 112 -6.36 -6.53 1.58
CA ALA A 112 -7.27 -7.01 2.61
C ALA A 112 -8.72 -6.93 2.13
N ILE A 113 -9.46 -8.04 2.23
CA ILE A 113 -10.84 -8.12 1.74
C ILE A 113 -11.79 -7.51 2.78
N THR A 114 -12.52 -6.47 2.38
CA THR A 114 -13.56 -5.82 3.20
C THR A 114 -14.97 -6.27 2.81
N ASN A 115 -15.17 -6.72 1.56
CA ASN A 115 -16.42 -7.31 1.07
C ASN A 115 -16.21 -8.78 0.71
N ALA A 116 -16.18 -9.65 1.72
CA ALA A 116 -15.96 -11.08 1.53
C ALA A 116 -17.12 -11.81 0.81
N THR A 117 -18.28 -11.17 0.64
CA THR A 117 -19.39 -11.71 -0.15
C THR A 117 -19.07 -11.65 -1.64
N HIS A 118 -18.52 -10.53 -2.11
CA HIS A 118 -18.31 -10.26 -3.54
C HIS A 118 -16.87 -10.40 -4.00
N THR A 119 -15.89 -10.37 -3.10
CA THR A 119 -14.47 -10.45 -3.47
C THR A 119 -13.69 -11.49 -2.65
N LYS A 120 -12.54 -11.89 -3.18
CA LYS A 120 -11.59 -12.80 -2.53
C LYS A 120 -10.16 -12.49 -2.99
N THR A 121 -9.19 -12.92 -2.21
CA THR A 121 -7.79 -12.99 -2.68
C THR A 121 -7.52 -14.32 -3.38
N ILE A 122 -6.56 -14.31 -4.30
CA ILE A 122 -5.98 -15.51 -4.88
C ILE A 122 -4.47 -15.32 -5.10
N THR A 123 -3.70 -16.35 -4.78
CA THR A 123 -2.23 -16.32 -4.88
C THR A 123 -1.78 -17.33 -5.91
N SER A 124 -1.02 -16.88 -6.90
CA SER A 124 -0.44 -17.72 -7.96
C SER A 124 0.84 -17.09 -8.47
N GLY A 125 1.88 -17.92 -8.70
CA GLY A 125 3.19 -17.45 -9.15
C GLY A 125 3.86 -16.46 -8.19
N GLY A 126 3.65 -16.60 -6.88
CA GLY A 126 4.21 -15.71 -5.85
C GLY A 126 3.57 -14.32 -5.77
N LYS A 127 2.50 -14.06 -6.53
CA LYS A 127 1.76 -12.80 -6.52
C LYS A 127 0.35 -13.00 -5.97
N THR A 128 -0.08 -12.12 -5.09
CA THR A 128 -1.44 -12.10 -4.53
C THR A 128 -2.29 -11.09 -5.29
N ARG A 129 -3.50 -11.50 -5.67
CA ARG A 129 -4.44 -10.73 -6.47
C ARG A 129 -5.78 -10.66 -5.77
N VAL A 130 -6.60 -9.69 -6.15
CA VAL A 130 -8.02 -9.66 -5.76
C VAL A 130 -8.86 -10.00 -6.99
N THR A 131 -9.88 -10.82 -6.79
CA THR A 131 -10.87 -11.17 -7.81
C THR A 131 -12.27 -11.23 -7.19
N HIS A 132 -13.27 -11.33 -8.04
CA HIS A 132 -14.67 -11.44 -7.65
C HIS A 132 -15.01 -12.86 -7.13
N LYS A 133 -16.18 -12.99 -6.47
CA LYS A 133 -16.88 -14.25 -6.19
C LYS A 133 -18.14 -14.32 -7.04
N SER A 134 -18.86 -15.44 -7.00
CA SER A 134 -20.10 -15.60 -7.78
C SER A 134 -21.16 -14.57 -7.46
N ALA A 135 -21.31 -14.19 -6.19
CA ALA A 135 -22.20 -13.12 -5.78
C ALA A 135 -21.73 -11.73 -6.22
N GLY A 136 -20.49 -11.58 -6.70
CA GLY A 136 -19.99 -10.35 -7.26
C GLY A 136 -20.08 -10.27 -8.79
N ASN A 137 -20.63 -11.30 -9.46
CA ASN A 137 -20.72 -11.31 -10.92
C ASN A 137 -21.71 -10.26 -11.43
N ASP A 138 -22.78 -9.97 -10.69
CA ASP A 138 -23.81 -9.00 -11.07
C ASP A 138 -23.41 -7.53 -10.84
N LEU A 139 -22.18 -7.30 -10.38
CA LEU A 139 -21.65 -5.97 -10.12
C LEU A 139 -20.87 -5.44 -11.31
N ALA A 140 -20.79 -4.11 -11.39
CA ALA A 140 -19.83 -3.39 -12.22
C ALA A 140 -18.77 -2.67 -11.36
N SER A 141 -18.83 -2.82 -10.04
CA SER A 141 -17.87 -2.23 -9.11
C SER A 141 -17.60 -3.12 -7.90
N TRP A 142 -16.35 -3.15 -7.46
CA TRP A 142 -15.90 -3.92 -6.29
C TRP A 142 -14.93 -3.10 -5.45
N SER A 143 -15.01 -3.31 -4.14
CA SER A 143 -14.14 -2.63 -3.17
C SER A 143 -13.43 -3.61 -2.25
N PHE A 144 -12.23 -3.21 -1.84
CA PHE A 144 -11.34 -3.90 -0.90
C PHE A 144 -10.30 -2.90 -0.39
N ASN A 145 -9.50 -3.28 0.60
CA ASN A 145 -8.42 -2.44 1.10
C ASN A 145 -7.08 -2.86 0.51
N TRP A 146 -6.19 -1.88 0.36
CA TRP A 146 -4.79 -2.06 0.02
C TRP A 146 -3.92 -1.27 0.99
N THR A 147 -2.97 -1.95 1.63
CA THR A 147 -1.93 -1.31 2.45
C THR A 147 -0.71 -1.08 1.57
N SER A 148 -0.29 0.17 1.43
CA SER A 148 0.88 0.54 0.63
C SER A 148 2.19 -0.07 1.17
N PRO A 149 3.25 -0.17 0.34
CA PRO A 149 4.57 -0.63 0.79
C PRO A 149 5.12 0.17 1.98
N ALA A 150 5.97 -0.48 2.79
CA ALA A 150 6.54 0.12 3.99
C ALA A 150 7.65 1.14 3.73
N THR A 151 8.32 1.04 2.58
CA THR A 151 9.31 2.00 2.13
C THR A 151 8.71 2.85 1.03
N ASN A 152 9.22 4.08 0.85
CA ASN A 152 8.97 4.90 -0.34
C ASN A 152 9.47 4.12 -1.56
N THR A 153 8.65 3.23 -2.08
CA THR A 153 8.86 2.66 -3.40
C THR A 153 8.56 3.74 -4.43
N SER A 154 9.21 3.65 -5.58
CA SER A 154 8.71 4.28 -6.81
C SER A 154 7.21 3.99 -7.00
N ALA A 155 6.57 4.71 -7.91
CA ALA A 155 5.15 4.53 -8.24
C ALA A 155 4.70 3.05 -8.30
N VAL A 156 3.51 2.79 -7.78
CA VAL A 156 2.87 1.48 -7.78
C VAL A 156 1.91 1.41 -8.96
N THR A 157 2.03 0.35 -9.75
CA THR A 157 1.13 0.10 -10.88
C THR A 157 0.15 -1.00 -10.53
N PHE A 158 -1.12 -0.67 -10.58
CA PHE A 158 -2.21 -1.63 -10.53
C PHE A 158 -2.51 -2.12 -11.93
N TYR A 159 -2.37 -3.42 -12.15
CA TYR A 159 -2.74 -4.10 -13.39
C TYR A 159 -4.10 -4.75 -13.18
N LEU A 160 -5.06 -4.39 -14.03
CA LEU A 160 -6.44 -4.82 -13.95
C LEU A 160 -6.84 -5.46 -15.26
N ALA A 161 -7.36 -6.69 -15.18
CA ALA A 161 -8.09 -7.32 -16.26
C ALA A 161 -9.57 -7.44 -15.87
N THR A 162 -10.46 -7.16 -16.83
CA THR A 162 -11.90 -7.27 -16.66
C THR A 162 -12.51 -8.12 -17.77
N ASN A 163 -13.58 -8.85 -17.44
CA ASN A 163 -14.42 -9.58 -18.37
C ASN A 163 -15.82 -8.94 -18.35
N GLN A 164 -16.20 -8.31 -19.45
CA GLN A 164 -17.59 -7.92 -19.71
C GLN A 164 -18.26 -9.07 -20.46
N THR A 165 -19.13 -9.81 -19.77
CA THR A 165 -19.69 -11.04 -20.34
C THR A 165 -20.91 -10.76 -21.21
N ASN A 166 -21.20 -11.62 -22.17
CA ASN A 166 -22.50 -11.63 -22.88
C ASN A 166 -23.57 -12.48 -22.17
N SER A 167 -23.23 -13.11 -21.02
CA SER A 167 -24.10 -13.97 -20.22
C SER A 167 -24.64 -15.23 -20.92
N ASP A 168 -23.96 -15.72 -21.96
CA ASP A 168 -24.36 -16.94 -22.71
C ASP A 168 -23.93 -18.26 -22.03
N ALA A 169 -23.30 -18.18 -20.85
CA ALA A 169 -22.71 -19.30 -20.11
C ALA A 169 -21.59 -20.05 -20.86
N GLY A 170 -21.07 -19.46 -21.93
CA GLY A 170 -19.88 -19.88 -22.65
C GLY A 170 -18.72 -18.91 -22.44
N THR A 171 -17.74 -19.02 -23.33
CA THR A 171 -16.52 -18.19 -23.33
C THR A 171 -16.46 -17.24 -24.52
N THR A 172 -17.38 -17.37 -25.47
CA THR A 172 -17.46 -16.60 -26.71
C THR A 172 -18.29 -15.34 -26.52
N GLY A 173 -17.97 -14.26 -27.23
CA GLY A 173 -18.72 -13.00 -27.13
C GLY A 173 -18.41 -12.16 -25.88
N ASP A 174 -17.65 -12.71 -24.94
CA ASP A 174 -17.04 -11.99 -23.83
C ASP A 174 -16.01 -10.96 -24.31
N ILE A 175 -15.98 -9.80 -23.66
CA ILE A 175 -15.01 -8.74 -23.97
C ILE A 175 -14.02 -8.61 -22.82
N ILE A 176 -12.77 -8.99 -23.09
CA ILE A 176 -11.68 -8.89 -22.14
C ILE A 176 -10.95 -7.56 -22.32
N ARG A 177 -10.79 -6.80 -21.22
CA ARG A 177 -10.04 -5.54 -21.21
C ARG A 177 -8.95 -5.54 -20.17
N THR A 178 -7.78 -5.02 -20.53
CA THR A 178 -6.69 -4.78 -19.58
C THR A 178 -6.35 -3.30 -19.48
N SER A 179 -6.06 -2.83 -18.27
CA SER A 179 -5.66 -1.44 -17.99
C SER A 179 -4.61 -1.39 -16.89
N GLN A 180 -3.82 -0.32 -16.89
CA GLN A 180 -2.85 -0.01 -15.86
C GLN A 180 -3.26 1.29 -15.16
N HIS A 181 -3.12 1.34 -13.83
CA HIS A 181 -3.43 2.51 -13.02
C HIS A 181 -2.24 2.78 -12.09
N VAL A 182 -1.58 3.92 -12.28
CA VAL A 182 -0.32 4.24 -11.61
C VAL A 182 -0.60 5.24 -10.49
N PHE A 183 -0.13 4.92 -9.28
CA PHE A 183 -0.19 5.80 -8.12
C PHE A 183 1.23 6.15 -7.68
N GLY A 184 1.53 7.44 -7.62
CA GLY A 184 2.81 7.95 -7.12
C GLY A 184 2.93 7.80 -5.60
N THR A 185 4.12 8.06 -5.07
CA THR A 185 4.33 8.19 -3.62
C THR A 185 4.39 9.67 -3.27
N GLN A 186 3.70 10.08 -2.20
CA GLN A 186 4.04 11.34 -1.54
C GLN A 186 5.37 11.17 -0.83
N ALA A 187 6.19 12.23 -0.87
CA ALA A 187 7.32 12.32 0.03
C ALA A 187 6.77 12.45 1.45
N ASP A 188 6.91 11.39 2.23
CA ASP A 188 6.65 11.46 3.66
C ASP A 188 7.68 12.40 4.31
N VAL A 189 7.23 13.48 4.97
CA VAL A 189 8.10 14.32 5.79
C VAL A 189 8.35 13.55 7.08
N LYS A 190 9.31 12.63 7.02
CA LYS A 190 9.83 11.96 8.21
C LYS A 190 10.78 12.91 8.93
N GLU A 191 10.26 13.86 9.70
CA GLU A 191 11.07 14.51 10.73
C GLU A 191 11.28 13.52 11.88
N ASN A 192 12.36 12.73 11.83
CA ASN A 192 13.13 12.43 13.05
C ASN A 192 14.50 11.82 12.75
N THR A 193 15.49 12.67 12.53
CA THR A 193 16.88 12.36 12.90
C THR A 193 17.51 13.61 13.49
N SER A 194 16.95 14.11 14.60
CA SER A 194 17.66 15.11 15.40
C SER A 194 19.06 14.55 15.69
N LYS A 195 20.09 15.22 15.15
CA LYS A 195 21.48 14.85 15.42
C LYS A 195 21.92 15.32 16.81
N VAL A 196 21.12 16.18 17.42
CA VAL A 196 21.38 16.82 18.71
C VAL A 196 20.07 16.83 19.48
N GLU A 197 20.09 16.23 20.67
CA GLU A 197 18.99 16.28 21.64
C GLU A 197 19.49 16.89 22.94
N THR A 198 18.63 17.66 23.61
CA THR A 198 18.97 18.27 24.90
C THR A 198 17.86 18.16 25.93
N THR A 199 18.27 18.11 27.20
CA THR A 199 17.43 18.48 28.34
C THR A 199 18.12 19.64 29.06
N ILE A 200 17.40 20.73 29.30
CA ILE A 200 17.96 21.96 29.86
C ILE A 200 17.19 22.35 31.11
N GLY A 201 17.89 22.52 32.22
CA GLY A 201 17.36 23.03 33.48
C GLY A 201 18.09 24.30 33.92
N TYR A 202 17.38 25.21 34.58
CA TYR A 202 17.97 26.42 35.18
C TYR A 202 18.13 26.24 36.69
N SER A 203 19.27 26.66 37.22
CA SER A 203 19.58 26.70 38.66
C SER A 203 19.72 28.15 39.12
N SER A 204 18.78 28.62 39.95
CA SER A 204 18.83 29.99 40.52
C SER A 204 19.98 30.16 41.51
N ILE A 205 20.36 29.10 42.24
CA ILE A 205 21.45 29.12 43.23
C ILE A 205 22.79 29.51 42.58
N THR A 206 23.03 29.01 41.37
CA THR A 206 24.30 29.22 40.64
C THR A 206 24.14 30.15 39.44
N ASN A 207 22.94 30.69 39.21
CA ASN A 207 22.57 31.43 38.00
C ASN A 207 23.08 30.74 36.71
N SER A 208 22.82 29.43 36.58
CA SER A 208 23.40 28.61 35.50
C SER A 208 22.38 27.73 34.80
N LEU A 209 22.63 27.46 33.52
CA LEU A 209 21.94 26.44 32.74
C LEU A 209 22.72 25.13 32.82
N ASN A 210 22.04 24.06 33.23
CA ASN A 210 22.53 22.69 33.18
C ASN A 210 21.94 22.01 31.94
N ILE A 211 22.80 21.58 31.03
CA ILE A 211 22.44 21.05 29.71
C ILE A 211 22.94 19.62 29.64
N GLN A 212 22.00 18.67 29.62
CA GLN A 212 22.29 17.30 29.21
C GLN A 212 22.12 17.22 27.70
N LEU A 213 23.19 16.83 27.01
CA LEU A 213 23.31 16.84 25.57
C LEU A 213 23.59 15.41 25.09
N ASP A 214 22.80 14.91 24.16
CA ASP A 214 23.09 13.68 23.40
C ASP A 214 23.29 14.06 21.93
N SER A 215 24.51 13.93 21.44
CA SER A 215 24.88 14.33 20.08
C SER A 215 25.37 13.15 19.26
N LYS A 216 24.82 12.98 18.06
CA LYS A 216 25.29 11.99 17.07
C LYS A 216 26.50 12.49 16.27
N VAL A 217 26.92 13.73 16.50
CA VAL A 217 28.05 14.38 15.81
C VAL A 217 29.02 14.97 16.83
N ALA A 218 30.31 14.91 16.52
CA ALA A 218 31.33 15.67 17.24
C ALA A 218 31.39 17.11 16.69
N GLY A 219 31.78 18.07 17.52
CA GLY A 219 31.94 19.46 17.08
C GLY A 219 31.85 20.48 18.20
N SER A 220 32.00 21.75 17.84
CA SER A 220 31.87 22.87 18.78
C SER A 220 30.43 23.08 19.18
N VAL A 221 30.21 23.23 20.49
CA VAL A 221 28.90 23.49 21.09
C VAL A 221 28.71 24.99 21.29
N PHE A 222 27.59 25.52 20.81
CA PHE A 222 27.22 26.91 21.02
C PHE A 222 25.86 27.00 21.72
N VAL A 223 25.76 27.84 22.73
CA VAL A 223 24.53 28.10 23.50
C VAL A 223 24.09 29.53 23.24
N ASN A 224 22.82 29.73 22.91
CA ASN A 224 22.20 31.04 22.73
C ASN A 224 20.86 31.09 23.45
N VAL A 225 20.69 32.02 24.38
CA VAL A 225 19.44 32.28 25.08
C VAL A 225 18.76 33.47 24.45
N VAL A 226 17.51 33.28 24.01
CA VAL A 226 16.70 34.34 23.40
C VAL A 226 15.44 34.61 24.23
N ASP A 227 15.03 35.87 24.29
CA ASP A 227 13.75 36.27 24.87
C ASP A 227 12.57 35.97 23.90
N LEU A 228 11.34 36.22 24.34
CA LEU A 228 10.13 35.98 23.55
C LEU A 228 9.97 36.93 22.34
N ASN A 229 10.74 38.01 22.27
CA ASN A 229 10.82 38.89 21.10
C ASN A 229 11.88 38.40 20.10
N GLY A 230 12.56 37.28 20.38
CA GLY A 230 13.63 36.74 19.56
C GLY A 230 14.98 37.43 19.76
N LYS A 231 15.11 38.32 20.75
CA LYS A 231 16.38 39.00 21.05
C LYS A 231 17.31 38.05 21.80
N SER A 232 18.53 37.88 21.29
CA SER A 232 19.63 37.21 22.00
C SER A 232 19.99 37.98 23.26
N VAL A 233 19.85 37.33 24.41
CA VAL A 233 20.17 37.90 25.73
C VAL A 233 21.41 37.28 26.37
N PHE A 234 21.86 36.12 25.89
CA PHE A 234 23.11 35.48 26.31
C PHE A 234 23.62 34.54 25.22
N THR A 235 24.93 34.46 25.05
CA THR A 235 25.57 33.51 24.13
C THR A 235 26.87 33.00 24.70
N GLU A 236 27.16 31.72 24.53
CA GLU A 236 28.42 31.12 24.97
C GLU A 236 28.91 30.03 24.00
N ASN A 237 30.22 30.01 23.74
CA ASN A 237 30.87 28.90 23.04
C ASN A 237 31.45 27.94 24.08
N MET A 238 30.85 26.75 24.17
CA MET A 238 31.19 25.73 25.17
C MET A 238 32.37 24.84 24.75
N GLY A 239 32.98 25.10 23.58
CA GLY A 239 34.09 24.31 23.06
C GLY A 239 33.65 23.01 22.35
N ALA A 240 34.63 22.18 21.99
CA ALA A 240 34.40 20.96 21.22
C ALA A 240 34.01 19.77 22.10
N ILE A 241 33.03 18.98 21.63
CA ILE A 241 32.65 17.68 22.20
C ILE A 241 32.82 16.57 21.16
N ASN A 242 32.89 15.33 21.65
CA ASN A 242 32.73 14.14 20.81
C ASN A 242 31.24 13.81 20.64
N ALA A 243 30.94 12.92 19.69
CA ALA A 243 29.62 12.31 19.64
C ALA A 243 29.37 11.44 20.89
N GLY A 244 28.13 11.40 21.35
CA GLY A 244 27.66 10.73 22.56
C GLY A 244 27.04 11.72 23.55
N GLU A 245 26.87 11.23 24.78
CA GLU A 245 26.34 12.03 25.88
C GLU A 245 27.39 13.00 26.44
N SER A 246 26.95 14.19 26.82
CA SER A 246 27.77 15.21 27.48
C SER A 246 26.92 16.01 28.47
N ALA A 247 27.50 16.32 29.63
CA ALA A 247 26.90 17.18 30.63
C ALA A 247 27.63 18.53 30.61
N LEU A 248 26.90 19.60 30.34
CA LEU A 248 27.45 20.95 30.23
C LEU A 248 26.77 21.86 31.25
N SER A 249 27.52 22.81 31.79
CA SER A 249 27.00 23.85 32.67
C SER A 249 27.54 25.20 32.20
N VAL A 250 26.64 26.15 32.00
CA VAL A 250 27.00 27.53 31.62
C VAL A 250 26.35 28.52 32.57
N ARG A 251 27.17 29.39 33.15
CA ARG A 251 26.72 30.45 34.04
C ARG A 251 26.29 31.66 33.20
N LEU A 252 25.14 32.24 33.52
CA LEU A 252 24.67 33.46 32.87
C LEU A 252 25.44 34.66 33.44
N ASP A 253 25.97 35.52 32.56
CA ASP A 253 26.81 36.67 32.97
C ASP A 253 26.03 37.74 33.74
N GLN A 254 24.71 37.79 33.55
CA GLN A 254 23.80 38.71 34.22
C GLN A 254 22.60 37.93 34.76
N GLU A 255 22.03 38.37 35.88
CA GLU A 255 20.73 37.88 36.31
C GLU A 255 19.66 38.35 35.33
N LEU A 256 19.16 37.42 34.51
CA LEU A 256 18.05 37.71 33.62
C LEU A 256 16.77 37.91 34.44
N ASN A 257 15.88 38.75 33.93
CA ASN A 257 14.56 38.94 34.55
C ASN A 257 13.81 37.62 34.62
N ALA A 258 13.02 37.42 35.68
CA ALA A 258 12.18 36.23 35.77
C ALA A 258 11.21 36.17 34.58
N GLY A 259 11.15 35.04 33.89
CA GLY A 259 10.39 34.93 32.65
C GLY A 259 10.69 33.68 31.84
N ILE A 260 10.01 33.55 30.71
CA ILE A 260 10.20 32.45 29.76
C ILE A 260 11.26 32.84 28.73
N TYR A 261 12.20 31.94 28.49
CA TYR A 261 13.25 32.08 27.48
C TYR A 261 13.34 30.83 26.61
N MET A 262 13.90 30.97 25.42
CA MET A 262 14.27 29.86 24.56
C MET A 262 15.79 29.70 24.57
N VAL A 263 16.27 28.49 24.90
CA VAL A 263 17.70 28.14 24.83
C VAL A 263 17.93 27.32 23.58
N ASN A 264 18.69 27.88 22.65
CA ASN A 264 19.18 27.21 21.46
C ASN A 264 20.55 26.62 21.76
N VAL A 265 20.72 25.33 21.52
CA VAL A 265 22.01 24.62 21.63
C VAL A 265 22.34 24.03 20.27
N SER A 266 23.53 24.29 19.75
CA SER A 266 24.00 23.70 18.49
C SER A 266 25.31 22.95 18.64
N VAL A 267 25.46 21.87 17.85
CA VAL A 267 26.71 21.11 17.68
C VAL A 267 26.98 20.98 16.19
N ASP A 268 28.07 21.59 15.72
CA ASP A 268 28.47 21.59 14.29
C ASP A 268 27.28 21.89 13.34
N ASN A 269 26.62 23.04 13.55
CA ASN A 269 25.44 23.52 12.83
C ASN A 269 24.13 22.72 13.00
N ASN A 270 24.12 21.64 13.79
CA ASN A 270 22.88 20.94 14.15
C ASN A 270 22.33 21.55 15.42
N MET A 271 21.12 22.11 15.37
CA MET A 271 20.54 22.90 16.46
C MET A 271 19.32 22.22 17.08
N THR A 272 19.13 22.45 18.37
CA THR A 272 17.91 22.15 19.12
C THR A 272 17.54 23.35 19.98
N ALA A 273 16.25 23.48 20.31
CA ALA A 273 15.74 24.59 21.10
C ALA A 273 14.85 24.07 22.22
N LYS A 274 15.05 24.57 23.44
CA LYS A 274 14.22 24.25 24.61
C LYS A 274 13.72 25.53 25.28
N LYS A 275 12.43 25.54 25.60
CA LYS A 275 11.82 26.55 26.44
C LYS A 275 12.22 26.31 27.89
N ILE A 276 12.65 27.36 28.58
CA ILE A 276 12.93 27.34 30.02
C ILE A 276 12.19 28.47 30.72
N PHE A 277 12.01 28.32 32.03
CA PHE A 277 11.59 29.40 32.91
C PHE A 277 12.77 29.79 33.81
N ILE A 278 13.17 31.06 33.75
CA ILE A 278 14.16 31.64 34.66
C ILE A 278 13.39 32.27 35.81
N SER A 279 13.76 31.92 37.04
CA SER A 279 13.24 32.51 38.26
C SER A 279 14.37 33.17 39.05
N LYS A 280 14.00 34.08 39.95
CA LYS A 280 14.90 34.50 41.02
C LYS A 280 15.00 33.41 42.09
#